data_AF-A0A2Z3RZP3-F1
#
_entry.id   AF-A0A2Z3RZP3-F1
#
_cell.length_a   1.000
_cell.length_b   1.000
_cell.length_c   1.000
_cell.angle_alpha   90.00
_cell.angle_beta   90.00
_cell.angle_gamma   90.00
#
_symmetry.space_group_name_H-M   'P 1'
#
loop_
_entity.id
_entity.type
_entity.pdbx_description
1 polymer ?
#
loop_
_entity_poly.entity_id
_entity_poly.type
_entity_poly.pdbx_seq_one_letter_code
_entity_poly.pdbx_strand_id
1 'polypeptide(L)' 'MTSSKIFYNNTTQAVRLPKDVAFPLEVTEVDIFIQGETRVIAPKGQSLVAWMQTGPHFTSDFMVDRDQPPMPEDEEGIFE' A
#
# COMPACT_ATOMS: atom_id res chain seq x y z
N MET A 1 -3.29 -21.19 -8.04
CA MET A 1 -4.23 -20.08 -8.24
C MET A 1 -5.54 -20.47 -7.59
N THR A 2 -6.02 -19.67 -6.65
CA THR A 2 -7.26 -19.96 -5.91
C THR A 2 -8.29 -18.91 -6.29
N SER A 3 -9.51 -19.35 -6.59
CA SER A 3 -10.61 -18.47 -6.95
C SER A 3 -11.73 -18.57 -5.94
N SER A 4 -12.48 -17.48 -5.81
CA SER A 4 -13.66 -17.40 -4.95
C SER A 4 -14.69 -16.48 -5.59
N LYS A 5 -15.91 -16.51 -5.07
CA LYS A 5 -17.00 -15.68 -5.56
C LYS A 5 -17.11 -14.40 -4.74
N ILE A 6 -17.36 -13.30 -5.44
CA ILE A 6 -17.87 -12.07 -4.84
C ILE A 6 -19.37 -12.27 -4.57
N PHE A 7 -19.83 -11.86 -3.41
CA PHE A 7 -21.23 -11.84 -3.05
C PHE A 7 -21.57 -10.55 -2.30
N TYR A 8 -22.86 -10.25 -2.18
CA TYR A 8 -23.32 -9.11 -1.39
C TYR A 8 -23.66 -9.54 0.04
N ASN A 9 -23.26 -8.73 1.02
CA ASN A 9 -23.71 -8.81 2.40
C ASN A 9 -24.39 -7.49 2.75
N ASN A 10 -25.72 -7.53 2.90
CA ASN A 10 -26.55 -6.33 2.98
C ASN A 10 -26.29 -5.40 1.78
N THR A 11 -25.70 -4.23 2.01
CA THR A 11 -25.43 -3.20 1.00
C THR A 11 -23.98 -3.20 0.49
N THR A 12 -23.10 -4.08 0.98
CA THR A 12 -21.68 -4.11 0.62
C THR A 12 -21.28 -5.40 -0.09
N GLN A 13 -20.17 -5.35 -0.84
CA GLN A 13 -19.57 -6.54 -1.46
C GLN A 13 -18.59 -7.21 -0.49
N ALA A 14 -18.55 -8.54 -0.54
CA ALA A 14 -17.63 -9.36 0.22
C ALA A 14 -17.02 -10.45 -0.66
N VAL A 15 -15.77 -10.83 -0.34
CA VAL A 15 -15.07 -11.96 -0.93
C VAL A 15 -14.87 -13.02 0.16
N ARG A 16 -15.23 -14.27 -0.11
CA ARG A 16 -14.90 -15.37 0.80
C ARG A 16 -13.44 -15.76 0.58
N LEU A 17 -12.58 -15.63 1.57
CA LEU A 17 -11.21 -16.14 1.49
C LEU A 17 -11.21 -17.65 1.75
N PRO A 18 -10.80 -18.50 0.78
CA PRO A 18 -10.62 -19.92 1.03
C PRO A 18 -9.44 -20.18 1.97
N LYS A 19 -9.41 -21.37 2.59
CA LYS A 19 -8.49 -21.69 3.70
C LYS A 19 -7.01 -21.52 3.36
N ASP A 20 -6.63 -21.77 2.12
CA ASP A 20 -5.26 -21.69 1.60
C ASP A 20 -4.74 -20.25 1.43
N VAL A 21 -5.63 -19.26 1.37
CA VAL A 21 -5.30 -17.83 1.27
C VAL A 21 -5.93 -17.01 2.42
N ALA A 22 -6.39 -17.68 3.47
CA ALA A 22 -6.92 -17.01 4.65
C ALA A 22 -5.79 -16.35 5.45
N PHE A 23 -6.06 -15.18 6.02
CA PHE A 23 -5.14 -14.57 6.97
C PHE A 23 -5.06 -15.40 8.26
N PRO A 24 -3.98 -15.24 9.04
CA PRO A 24 -3.91 -15.73 10.41
C PRO A 24 -5.09 -15.23 11.25
N LEU A 25 -5.45 -15.99 12.29
CA LEU A 25 -6.68 -15.77 13.08
C LEU A 25 -6.67 -14.42 13.81
N GLU A 26 -5.48 -13.93 14.14
CA GLU A 26 -5.24 -12.64 14.79
C GLU A 26 -5.47 -11.42 13.88
N VAL A 27 -5.54 -11.60 12.55
CA VAL A 27 -5.78 -10.50 11.61
C VAL A 27 -7.28 -10.22 11.52
N THR A 28 -7.71 -9.15 12.16
CA THR A 28 -9.13 -8.72 12.17
C THR A 28 -9.42 -7.54 11.25
N GLU A 29 -8.39 -6.77 10.88
CA GLU A 29 -8.52 -5.57 10.05
C GLU A 29 -7.51 -5.58 8.91
N VAL A 30 -7.92 -5.04 7.76
CA VAL A 30 -7.12 -4.98 6.53
C VAL A 30 -7.21 -3.61 5.88
N ASP A 31 -6.15 -3.21 5.21
CA ASP A 31 -6.14 -2.10 4.26
C ASP A 31 -6.38 -2.64 2.83
N ILE A 32 -7.16 -1.93 2.02
CA ILE A 32 -7.50 -2.33 0.65
C ILE A 32 -7.04 -1.23 -0.32
N PHE A 33 -6.19 -1.60 -1.29
CA PHE A 33 -5.67 -0.72 -2.33
C PHE A 33 -6.29 -1.02 -3.69
N ILE A 34 -6.49 0.03 -4.48
CA ILE A 34 -7.00 -0.06 -5.86
C ILE A 34 -5.80 -0.01 -6.80
N GLN A 35 -5.63 -1.06 -7.61
CA GLN A 35 -4.64 -1.12 -8.69
C GLN A 35 -5.34 -1.45 -10.00
N GLY A 36 -5.86 -0.41 -10.67
CA GLY A 36 -6.76 -0.56 -11.81
C GLY A 36 -8.01 -1.38 -11.43
N GLU A 37 -8.22 -2.49 -12.13
CA GLU A 37 -9.31 -3.44 -11.83
C GLU A 37 -9.00 -4.39 -10.67
N THR A 38 -7.76 -4.41 -10.17
CA THR A 38 -7.34 -5.28 -9.06
C THR A 38 -7.59 -4.61 -7.72
N ARG A 39 -7.85 -5.43 -6.69
CA ARG A 39 -7.86 -5.02 -5.28
C ARG A 39 -6.77 -5.78 -4.55
N VAL A 40 -5.85 -5.04 -3.93
CA VAL A 40 -4.78 -5.61 -3.10
C VAL A 40 -5.20 -5.47 -1.64
N ILE A 41 -5.19 -6.58 -0.89
CA ILE A 41 -5.63 -6.62 0.51
C ILE A 41 -4.42 -6.98 1.36
N ALA A 42 -4.11 -6.15 2.36
CA ALA A 42 -3.01 -6.37 3.29
C ALA A 42 -3.48 -6.17 4.74
N PRO A 43 -2.87 -6.83 5.75
CA PRO A 43 -3.14 -6.53 7.15
C PRO A 43 -2.97 -5.03 7.44
N LYS A 44 -3.87 -4.47 8.25
CA LYS A 44 -3.90 -3.03 8.52
C LYS A 44 -2.56 -2.55 9.09
N GLY A 45 -2.08 -1.42 8.57
CA GLY A 45 -0.80 -0.82 8.98
C GLY A 45 0.44 -1.47 8.37
N GLN A 46 0.29 -2.54 7.58
CA GLN A 46 1.38 -3.15 6.80
C GLN A 46 1.36 -2.75 5.32
N SER A 47 0.58 -1.73 4.98
CA SER A 47 0.41 -1.22 3.62
C SER A 47 1.72 -0.84 2.94
N LEU A 48 2.61 -0.14 3.65
CA LEU A 48 3.93 0.24 3.15
C LEU A 48 4.81 -0.99 2.90
N VAL A 49 4.74 -1.99 3.77
CA VAL A 49 5.50 -3.24 3.61
C VAL A 49 5.00 -4.03 2.40
N ALA A 50 3.68 -4.15 2.24
CA ALA A 50 3.07 -4.80 1.08
C ALA A 50 3.44 -4.06 -0.23
N TRP A 51 3.44 -2.72 -0.21
CA TRP A 51 3.89 -1.92 -1.34
C TRP A 51 5.38 -2.11 -1.62
N MET A 52 6.24 -2.14 -0.60
CA MET A 52 7.68 -2.39 -0.81
C MET A 52 7.95 -3.77 -1.43
N GLN A 53 7.17 -4.78 -1.08
CA GLN A 53 7.34 -6.14 -1.61
C GLN A 53 6.82 -6.31 -3.04
N THR A 54 5.75 -5.59 -3.40
CA THR A 54 5.07 -5.71 -4.70
C THR A 54 5.34 -4.57 -5.66
N GLY A 55 5.97 -3.51 -5.16
CA GLY A 55 6.24 -2.27 -5.88
C GLY A 55 7.38 -2.39 -6.89
N PRO A 56 7.59 -1.34 -7.70
CA PRO A 56 8.69 -1.30 -8.63
C PRO A 56 10.02 -1.41 -7.88
N HIS A 57 10.89 -2.27 -8.39
CA HIS A 57 12.25 -2.38 -7.89
C HIS A 57 13.09 -1.32 -8.58
N PHE A 58 13.82 -0.54 -7.79
CA PHE A 58 14.75 0.46 -8.31
C PHE A 58 16.09 -0.20 -8.65
N THR A 59 16.74 0.29 -9.69
CA THR A 59 18.10 -0.12 -10.02
C THR A 59 19.09 0.38 -8.96
N SER A 60 20.26 -0.25 -8.85
CA SER A 60 21.26 0.11 -7.83
C SER A 60 21.79 1.54 -7.95
N ASP A 61 21.64 2.15 -9.12
CA ASP A 61 22.04 3.52 -9.46
C ASP A 61 20.89 4.53 -9.36
N PHE A 62 19.68 4.10 -9.02
CA PHE A 62 18.53 4.99 -8.90
C PHE A 62 18.71 5.97 -7.73
N MET A 63 18.71 7.27 -8.05
CA MET A 63 18.77 8.37 -7.06
C MET A 63 19.99 8.33 -6.12
N VAL A 64 21.14 7.81 -6.58
CA VAL A 64 22.39 7.78 -5.78
C VAL A 64 22.88 9.19 -5.46
N ASP A 65 22.80 10.10 -6.43
CA ASP A 65 23.10 11.52 -6.24
C ASP A 65 21.81 12.36 -6.39
N ARG A 66 21.65 13.32 -5.48
CA ARG A 66 20.61 14.33 -5.54
C ARG A 66 21.29 15.68 -5.67
N ASP A 67 21.03 16.38 -6.78
CA ASP A 67 21.45 17.76 -6.99
C ASP A 67 20.62 18.70 -6.09
N GLN A 68 20.95 18.66 -4.80
CA GLN A 68 20.26 19.44 -3.79
C GLN A 68 20.82 20.86 -3.78
N PRO A 69 20.02 21.89 -4.10
CA PRO A 69 20.48 23.26 -3.98
C PRO A 69 20.82 23.59 -2.51
N PRO A 70 21.74 24.55 -2.28
CA PRO A 70 22.05 25.02 -0.94
C PRO A 70 20.78 25.53 -0.25
N MET A 71 20.72 25.39 1.08
CA MET A 71 19.67 25.98 1.89
C MET A 71 19.64 27.50 1.62
N PRO A 72 18.46 28.10 1.37
CA PRO A 72 18.34 29.56 1.33
C PRO A 72 18.90 30.18 2.61
N GLU A 73 19.55 31.34 2.49
CA GLU A 73 19.88 32.16 3.66
C GLU A 73 18.57 32.62 4.33
N ASP A 74 18.55 32.66 5.66
CA ASP A 74 17.39 33.13 6.44
C ASP A 74 17.15 34.62 6.12
N GLU A 75 16.38 34.93 5.07
CA GLU A 75 15.76 36.24 4.93
C GLU A 75 14.66 36.32 6.01
N GLU A 76 14.76 37.33 6.88
CA GLU A 76 13.88 37.51 8.04
C GLU A 76 12.40 37.26 7.69
N GLY A 77 11.80 36.28 8.39
CA GLY A 77 10.36 36.18 8.60
C GLY A 77 9.47 36.24 7.35
N ILE A 78 9.20 35.08 6.73
CA ILE A 78 8.08 34.92 5.76
C ILE A 78 6.69 34.94 6.44
N PHE A 79 6.63 35.39 7.69
CA PHE A 79 5.40 35.59 8.45
C PHE A 79 5.45 36.98 9.09
N GLU A 80 5.11 38.00 8.30
CA GLU A 80 4.53 39.25 8.81
C GLU A 80 3.01 39.11 8.99
#